data_AF-A0A9X9XJB7-F1
#
_entry.id   AF-A0A9X9XJB7-F1
#
_cell.length_a   1.000
_cell.length_b   1.000
_cell.length_c   1.000
_cell.angle_alpha   90.00
_cell.angle_beta   90.00
_cell.angle_gamma   90.00
#
_symmetry.space_group_name_H-M   'P 1'
#
loop_
_entity.id
_entity.type
_entity.pdbx_description
1 polymer ?
#
loop_
_entity_poly.entity_id
_entity_poly.type
_entity_poly.pdbx_seq_one_letter_code
_entity_poly.pdbx_strand_id
1 'polypeptide(L)'
;MDSMMEHGQPASDGTSSDVAALRAELAELRARMDSYERMLQIRDAALAHAAQPIPAAEAPPAVLADPLPPSFEIAADQLLPVHDGFYQLEWGPEGAFRWTGPGEDVHFEAWVDREEPLTVTLRLFHFGTPANAKELTLEVDGASYALTRRGNEKLLRSDPIAPRAGDGPTRITLKVPHLHSPSARGQADKRTLGVAFQRLRIERA
;
A
#
# COMPACT_ATOMS: atom_id res chain seq x y z
N MET A 1 15.79 -90.40 14.04
CA MET A 1 16.49 -89.90 15.23
C MET A 1 17.34 -88.73 14.79
N ASP A 2 17.21 -87.50 15.26
CA ASP A 2 16.17 -86.80 16.01
C ASP A 2 16.78 -85.39 16.20
N SER A 3 15.97 -84.34 16.03
CA SER A 3 16.16 -83.01 16.65
C SER A 3 17.44 -82.19 16.31
N MET A 4 17.45 -80.87 16.24
CA MET A 4 16.49 -79.80 16.50
C MET A 4 17.11 -78.51 15.89
N MET A 5 16.25 -77.57 15.46
CA MET A 5 16.36 -76.10 15.57
C MET A 5 17.75 -75.45 15.53
N GLU A 6 18.02 -74.47 14.65
CA GLU A 6 17.57 -73.09 14.89
C GLU A 6 17.28 -72.32 13.60
N HIS A 7 16.05 -71.81 13.53
CA HIS A 7 15.71 -70.61 12.78
C HIS A 7 16.29 -69.38 13.48
N GLY A 8 16.97 -68.50 12.74
CA GLY A 8 17.39 -67.19 13.19
C GLY A 8 17.38 -66.15 12.06
N GLN A 9 16.19 -65.74 11.63
CA GLN A 9 15.94 -64.40 11.07
C GLN A 9 15.47 -63.49 12.24
N PRO A 10 15.41 -62.14 12.12
CA PRO A 10 16.02 -61.22 11.16
C PRO A 10 16.53 -59.90 11.82
N ALA A 11 16.96 -58.96 10.98
CA ALA A 11 17.23 -57.54 11.24
C ALA A 11 16.27 -56.86 12.25
N SER A 12 16.82 -56.16 13.25
CA SER A 12 16.03 -55.34 14.20
C SER A 12 16.54 -53.91 14.43
N ASP A 13 17.49 -53.41 13.64
CA ASP A 13 18.09 -52.08 13.88
C ASP A 13 17.37 -50.90 13.19
N GLY A 14 16.56 -51.14 12.15
CA GLY A 14 15.85 -50.07 11.43
C GLY A 14 14.65 -49.48 12.18
N THR A 15 13.89 -50.31 12.89
CA THR A 15 12.63 -49.90 13.55
C THR A 15 12.82 -49.00 14.76
N SER A 16 13.96 -49.11 15.46
CA SER A 16 14.21 -48.27 16.65
C SER A 16 14.55 -46.82 16.25
N SER A 17 15.29 -46.63 15.16
CA SER A 17 15.65 -45.30 14.65
C SER A 17 14.46 -44.55 14.05
N ASP A 18 13.59 -45.26 13.34
CA ASP A 18 12.40 -44.66 12.74
C ASP A 18 11.39 -44.23 13.82
N VAL A 19 11.24 -45.02 14.88
CA VAL A 19 10.39 -44.67 16.02
C VAL A 19 10.93 -43.46 16.79
N ALA A 20 12.25 -43.31 16.89
CA ALA A 20 12.87 -42.13 17.50
C ALA A 20 12.67 -40.86 16.64
N ALA A 21 12.83 -40.97 15.32
CA ALA A 21 12.60 -39.86 14.38
C ALA A 21 11.14 -39.40 14.41
N LEU A 22 10.18 -40.34 14.34
CA LEU A 22 8.76 -40.01 14.43
C LEU A 22 8.37 -39.37 15.75
N ARG A 23 9.00 -39.77 16.87
CA ARG A 23 8.77 -39.11 18.17
C ARG A 23 9.30 -37.68 18.21
N ALA A 24 10.42 -37.41 17.54
CA ALA A 24 10.98 -36.06 17.43
C ALA A 24 10.09 -35.16 16.57
N GLU A 25 9.63 -35.64 15.41
CA GLU A 25 8.69 -34.90 14.55
C GLU A 25 7.37 -34.61 15.26
N LEU A 26 6.85 -35.57 16.03
CA LEU A 26 5.60 -35.41 16.78
C LEU A 26 5.76 -34.41 17.93
N ALA A 27 6.94 -34.33 18.55
CA ALA A 27 7.27 -33.31 19.54
C ALA A 27 7.37 -31.91 18.91
N GLU A 28 8.00 -31.79 17.74
CA GLU A 28 8.10 -30.54 16.99
C GLU A 28 6.73 -30.05 16.52
N LEU A 29 5.90 -30.94 15.99
CA LEU A 29 4.55 -30.59 15.53
C LEU A 29 3.68 -30.11 16.68
N ARG A 30 3.77 -30.75 17.85
CA ARG A 30 3.08 -30.30 19.08
C ARG A 30 3.54 -28.91 19.51
N ALA A 31 4.86 -28.67 19.56
CA ALA A 31 5.40 -27.36 19.91
C ALA A 31 4.93 -26.26 18.93
N ARG A 32 4.80 -26.60 17.65
CA ARG A 32 4.30 -25.68 16.62
C ARG A 32 2.80 -25.39 16.78
N MET A 33 1.99 -26.40 17.11
CA MET A 33 0.57 -26.21 17.42
C MET A 33 0.36 -25.33 18.66
N ASP A 34 1.11 -25.57 19.75
CA ASP A 34 1.04 -24.75 20.97
C ASP A 34 1.40 -23.27 20.70
N SER A 35 2.30 -23.03 19.76
CA SER A 35 2.67 -21.67 19.33
C SER A 35 1.53 -20.98 18.57
N TYR A 36 0.87 -21.70 17.66
CA TYR A 36 -0.30 -21.18 16.94
C TYR A 36 -1.48 -20.91 17.86
N GLU A 37 -1.77 -21.80 18.81
CA GLU A 37 -2.83 -21.59 19.80
C GLU A 37 -2.56 -20.36 20.66
N ARG A 38 -1.30 -20.15 21.10
CA ARG A 38 -0.92 -18.94 21.83
C ARG A 38 -1.11 -17.67 21.00
N MET A 39 -0.73 -17.68 19.73
CA MET A 39 -0.93 -16.53 18.84
C MET A 39 -2.41 -16.21 18.63
N LEU A 40 -3.26 -17.23 18.49
CA LEU A 40 -4.71 -17.05 18.38
C LEU A 40 -5.31 -16.50 19.67
N GLN A 41 -4.92 -17.02 20.83
CA GLN A 41 -5.37 -16.50 22.13
C GLN A 41 -5.01 -15.02 22.34
N ILE A 42 -3.80 -14.60 21.92
CA ILE A 42 -3.39 -13.19 21.99
C ILE A 42 -4.24 -12.32 21.07
N ARG A 43 -4.52 -12.77 19.85
CA ARG A 43 -5.40 -12.07 18.91
C ARG A 43 -6.82 -11.94 19.46
N ASP A 44 -7.38 -13.02 20.01
CA ASP A 44 -8.74 -13.03 20.54
C ASP A 44 -8.85 -12.16 21.79
N ALA A 45 -7.82 -12.13 22.65
CA ALA A 45 -7.76 -11.21 23.78
C ALA A 45 -7.70 -9.74 23.33
N ALA A 46 -6.93 -9.43 22.27
CA ALA A 46 -6.88 -8.08 21.70
C ALA A 46 -8.22 -7.66 21.08
N LEU A 47 -8.90 -8.57 20.39
CA LEU A 47 -10.25 -8.33 19.85
C LEU A 47 -11.28 -8.15 20.97
N ALA A 48 -11.21 -8.95 22.04
CA ALA A 48 -12.08 -8.80 23.21
C ALA A 48 -11.84 -7.48 23.94
N HIS A 49 -10.59 -6.98 23.96
CA HIS A 49 -10.27 -5.67 24.52
C HIS A 49 -10.81 -4.53 23.64
N ALA A 50 -10.73 -4.66 22.32
CA ALA A 50 -11.32 -3.71 21.37
C ALA A 50 -12.86 -3.76 21.35
N ALA A 51 -13.46 -4.89 21.73
CA ALA A 51 -14.90 -5.10 21.82
C ALA A 51 -15.48 -4.72 23.19
N GLN A 52 -14.68 -4.16 24.12
CA GLN A 52 -15.25 -3.61 25.33
C GLN A 52 -16.24 -2.49 24.95
N PRO A 53 -17.51 -2.59 25.36
CA PRO A 53 -18.46 -1.53 25.12
C PRO A 53 -17.95 -0.29 25.84
N ILE A 54 -17.71 0.77 25.06
CA ILE A 54 -17.57 2.12 25.59
C ILE A 54 -18.75 2.29 26.55
N PRO A 55 -18.54 2.60 27.84
CA PRO A 55 -19.66 2.85 28.74
C PRO A 55 -20.54 3.89 28.06
N ALA A 56 -21.86 3.68 28.09
CA ALA A 56 -22.84 4.58 27.50
C ALA A 56 -22.70 5.96 28.14
N ALA A 57 -21.74 6.73 27.64
CA ALA A 57 -21.63 8.14 27.83
C ALA A 57 -22.88 8.73 27.17
N GLU A 58 -23.54 9.61 27.89
CA GLU A 58 -24.49 10.58 27.36
C GLU A 58 -24.08 10.96 25.93
N ALA A 59 -25.07 11.00 25.02
CA ALA A 59 -24.86 11.39 23.63
C ALA A 59 -23.80 12.50 23.59
N PRO A 60 -22.64 12.28 22.94
CA PRO A 60 -21.58 13.27 22.95
C PRO A 60 -22.22 14.59 22.50
N PRO A 61 -21.98 15.71 23.22
CA PRO A 61 -22.45 17.01 22.76
C PRO A 61 -22.00 17.10 21.32
N ALA A 62 -22.92 17.40 20.39
CA ALA A 62 -22.67 17.41 18.94
C ALA A 62 -21.26 17.94 18.72
N VAL A 63 -20.31 17.02 18.53
CA VAL A 63 -18.92 17.40 18.36
C VAL A 63 -19.01 18.05 17.01
N LEU A 64 -18.96 19.38 16.99
CA LEU A 64 -18.76 20.13 15.77
C LEU A 64 -17.59 19.41 15.12
N ALA A 65 -17.85 18.68 14.03
CA ALA A 65 -16.82 17.93 13.35
C ALA A 65 -15.68 18.92 13.14
N ASP A 66 -14.48 18.57 13.59
CA ASP A 66 -13.33 19.47 13.44
C ASP A 66 -13.32 19.92 11.97
N PRO A 67 -13.35 21.24 11.70
CA PRO A 67 -13.49 21.71 10.34
C PRO A 67 -12.37 21.13 9.49
N LEU A 68 -12.72 20.59 8.31
CA LEU A 68 -11.73 20.04 7.40
C LEU A 68 -10.68 21.11 7.07
N PRO A 69 -9.40 20.73 6.92
CA PRO A 69 -8.35 21.70 6.67
C PRO A 69 -8.55 22.35 5.29
N PRO A 70 -8.16 23.63 5.11
CA PRO A 70 -8.30 24.34 3.83
C PRO A 70 -7.30 23.86 2.76
N SER A 71 -6.36 22.99 3.12
CA SER A 71 -5.33 22.47 2.24
C SER A 71 -4.91 21.06 2.65
N PHE A 72 -4.41 20.30 1.69
CA PHE A 72 -3.87 18.96 1.89
C PHE A 72 -2.56 18.82 1.11
N GLU A 73 -1.55 18.17 1.69
CA GLU A 73 -0.27 17.91 1.01
C GLU A 73 0.20 16.50 1.32
N ILE A 74 0.65 15.80 0.27
CA ILE A 74 1.23 14.48 0.35
C ILE A 74 2.53 14.44 -0.46
N ALA A 75 3.60 13.92 0.15
CA ALA A 75 4.93 13.87 -0.44
C ALA A 75 5.45 12.44 -0.51
N ALA A 76 6.36 12.18 -1.45
CA ALA A 76 6.87 10.83 -1.72
C ALA A 76 7.60 10.19 -0.53
N ASP A 77 8.20 10.99 0.34
CA ASP A 77 8.89 10.56 1.56
C ASP A 77 7.95 10.24 2.73
N GLN A 78 6.66 10.55 2.60
CA GLN A 78 5.65 10.17 3.58
C GLN A 78 5.28 8.69 3.44
N LEU A 79 4.65 8.16 4.49
CA LEU A 79 4.15 6.79 4.51
C LEU A 79 2.92 6.68 3.60
N LEU A 80 3.13 6.29 2.35
CA LEU A 80 2.06 5.98 1.40
C LEU A 80 1.72 4.49 1.49
N PRO A 81 0.43 4.11 1.45
CA PRO A 81 0.06 2.71 1.30
C PRO A 81 0.70 2.13 0.03
N VAL A 82 1.40 1.00 0.17
CA VAL A 82 2.19 0.36 -0.91
C VAL A 82 1.29 -0.10 -2.09
N HIS A 83 -0.03 -0.04 -1.94
CA HIS A 83 -1.01 -0.51 -2.92
C HIS A 83 -1.62 0.58 -3.82
N ASP A 84 -1.25 1.85 -3.64
CA ASP A 84 -1.89 2.98 -4.37
C ASP A 84 -1.18 3.34 -5.70
N GLY A 85 -0.50 2.37 -6.31
CA GLY A 85 0.18 2.57 -7.59
C GLY A 85 1.56 3.23 -7.46
N PHE A 86 2.24 3.06 -6.32
CA PHE A 86 3.61 3.52 -6.08
C PHE A 86 4.59 2.39 -5.83
N TYR A 87 5.78 2.51 -6.40
CA TYR A 87 6.94 1.71 -6.02
C TYR A 87 7.62 2.25 -4.75
N GLN A 88 8.71 1.58 -4.36
CA GLN A 88 9.54 1.96 -3.20
C GLN A 88 10.14 3.37 -3.36
N LEU A 89 10.45 3.98 -2.22
CA LEU A 89 11.08 5.30 -2.14
C LEU A 89 12.47 5.27 -2.77
N GLU A 90 12.75 6.27 -3.61
CA GLU A 90 14.05 6.50 -4.24
C GLU A 90 14.49 7.95 -4.00
N TRP A 91 15.78 8.22 -4.18
CA TRP A 91 16.40 9.53 -3.96
C TRP A 91 17.15 10.00 -5.20
N GLY A 92 16.90 11.24 -5.61
CA GLY A 92 17.59 11.92 -6.70
C GLY A 92 18.18 13.26 -6.26
N PRO A 93 18.88 13.97 -7.15
CA PRO A 93 19.46 15.29 -6.86
C PRO A 93 18.44 16.35 -6.45
N GLU A 94 17.16 16.18 -6.83
CA GLU A 94 16.05 17.09 -6.51
C GLU A 94 15.22 16.61 -5.31
N GLY A 95 15.69 15.58 -4.58
CA GLY A 95 15.04 15.03 -3.39
C GLY A 95 14.43 13.64 -3.59
N ALA A 96 13.60 13.24 -2.62
CA ALA A 96 12.89 11.97 -2.63
C ALA A 96 11.83 11.90 -3.73
N PHE A 97 11.62 10.71 -4.28
CA PHE A 97 10.56 10.43 -5.25
C PHE A 97 10.13 8.96 -5.20
N ARG A 98 8.96 8.67 -5.77
CA ARG A 98 8.48 7.29 -6.02
C ARG A 98 8.03 7.17 -7.46
N TRP A 99 8.44 6.10 -8.13
CA TRP A 99 7.84 5.76 -9.41
C TRP A 99 6.39 5.32 -9.25
N THR A 100 5.53 5.75 -10.14
CA THR A 100 4.17 5.24 -10.25
C THR A 100 4.13 3.95 -11.09
N GLY A 101 3.10 3.13 -10.91
CA GLY A 101 2.88 1.87 -11.62
C GLY A 101 2.55 0.71 -10.67
N PRO A 102 2.26 -0.49 -11.19
CA PRO A 102 2.31 -0.89 -12.59
C PRO A 102 1.07 -0.50 -13.41
N GLY A 103 0.02 0.04 -12.78
CA GLY A 103 -1.17 0.53 -13.46
C GLY A 103 -1.04 1.97 -13.94
N GLU A 104 -2.00 2.41 -14.77
CA GLU A 104 -2.10 3.78 -15.25
C GLU A 104 -2.73 4.73 -14.22
N ASP A 105 -3.42 4.18 -13.21
CA ASP A 105 -4.17 4.95 -12.22
C ASP A 105 -3.43 4.98 -10.88
N VAL A 106 -3.21 6.19 -10.37
CA VAL A 106 -2.60 6.43 -9.05
C VAL A 106 -3.61 7.19 -8.20
N HIS A 107 -3.94 6.64 -7.04
CA HIS A 107 -5.05 7.11 -6.22
C HIS A 107 -4.57 7.87 -5.00
N PHE A 108 -5.29 8.92 -4.64
CA PHE A 108 -5.10 9.70 -3.43
C PHE A 108 -6.46 9.97 -2.78
N GLU A 109 -6.51 9.93 -1.46
CA GLU A 109 -7.66 10.37 -0.68
C GLU A 109 -7.24 11.57 0.18
N ALA A 110 -7.96 12.69 0.01
CA ALA A 110 -7.68 13.92 0.73
C ALA A 110 -8.90 14.36 1.55
N TRP A 111 -8.69 14.52 2.85
CA TRP A 111 -9.65 15.16 3.76
C TRP A 111 -9.37 16.66 3.76
N VAL A 112 -10.12 17.41 2.95
CA VAL A 112 -9.91 18.84 2.70
C VAL A 112 -11.28 19.52 2.56
N ASP A 113 -11.38 20.74 3.07
CA ASP A 113 -12.55 21.60 2.93
C ASP A 113 -12.79 21.95 1.45
N ARG A 114 -14.05 21.79 1.00
CA ARG A 114 -14.50 21.98 -0.39
C ARG A 114 -15.65 22.96 -0.54
N GLU A 115 -15.85 23.84 0.44
CA GLU A 115 -16.78 24.95 0.31
C GLU A 115 -16.38 25.94 -0.80
N GLU A 116 -15.08 26.03 -1.09
CA GLU A 116 -14.51 26.89 -2.14
C GLU A 116 -13.85 26.04 -3.25
N PRO A 117 -13.68 26.61 -4.47
CA PRO A 117 -12.96 25.93 -5.53
C PRO A 117 -11.53 25.62 -5.13
N LEU A 118 -11.06 24.42 -5.46
CA LEU A 118 -9.70 23.98 -5.15
C LEU A 118 -8.84 23.91 -6.41
N THR A 119 -7.53 23.91 -6.25
CA THR A 119 -6.58 23.54 -7.29
C THR A 119 -5.64 22.46 -6.78
N VAL A 120 -5.34 21.47 -7.62
CA VAL A 120 -4.27 20.50 -7.38
C VAL A 120 -2.99 20.96 -8.07
N THR A 121 -1.88 20.93 -7.33
CA THR A 121 -0.53 21.09 -7.86
C THR A 121 0.26 19.79 -7.67
N LEU A 122 0.78 19.26 -8.77
CA LEU A 122 1.58 18.04 -8.81
C LEU A 122 3.03 18.40 -9.16
N ARG A 123 3.97 17.94 -8.34
CA ARG A 123 5.41 18.02 -8.60
C ARG A 123 5.95 16.64 -8.92
N LEU A 124 6.64 16.53 -10.05
CA LEU A 124 7.25 15.31 -10.53
C LEU A 124 8.78 15.45 -10.54
N PHE A 125 9.48 14.35 -10.28
CA PHE A 125 10.93 14.23 -10.46
C PHE A 125 11.27 13.88 -11.91
N HIS A 126 10.41 13.13 -12.60
CA HIS A 126 10.60 12.71 -13.99
C HIS A 126 9.26 12.30 -14.61
N PHE A 127 9.05 12.56 -15.90
CA PHE A 127 7.81 12.16 -16.61
C PHE A 127 7.78 10.68 -17.02
N GLY A 128 8.90 9.98 -16.87
CA GLY A 128 9.12 8.62 -17.38
C GLY A 128 9.30 8.61 -18.89
N THR A 129 8.24 8.99 -19.61
CA THR A 129 8.21 9.16 -21.06
C THR A 129 7.94 10.64 -21.43
N PRO A 130 8.40 11.11 -22.61
CA PRO A 130 8.09 12.47 -23.06
C PRO A 130 6.58 12.74 -23.28
N ALA A 131 5.79 11.72 -23.59
CA ALA A 131 4.35 11.87 -23.84
C ALA A 131 3.57 12.26 -22.57
N ASN A 132 3.96 11.73 -21.41
CA ASN A 132 3.40 12.12 -20.11
C ASN A 132 3.61 13.61 -19.78
N ALA A 133 4.52 14.33 -20.46
CA ALA A 133 4.64 15.78 -20.24
C ALA A 133 3.42 16.59 -20.73
N LYS A 134 2.52 15.97 -21.50
CA LYS A 134 1.35 16.63 -22.12
C LYS A 134 0.02 15.91 -21.87
N GLU A 135 0.08 14.61 -21.57
CA GLU A 135 -1.12 13.74 -21.58
C GLU A 135 -1.56 13.25 -20.20
N LEU A 136 -0.89 13.69 -19.13
CA LEU A 136 -1.36 13.44 -17.77
C LEU A 136 -2.67 14.19 -17.54
N THR A 137 -3.63 13.50 -16.93
CA THR A 137 -4.89 14.09 -16.49
C THR A 137 -5.16 13.73 -15.04
N LEU A 138 -6.04 14.49 -14.41
CA LEU A 138 -6.43 14.28 -13.04
C LEU A 138 -7.94 14.10 -12.97
N GLU A 139 -8.41 13.06 -12.30
CA GLU A 139 -9.82 12.84 -12.05
C GLU A 139 -10.09 13.17 -10.58
N VAL A 140 -11.10 14.01 -10.30
CA VAL A 140 -11.59 14.27 -8.93
C VAL A 140 -13.03 13.85 -8.84
N ASP A 141 -13.30 12.87 -7.97
CA ASP A 141 -14.63 12.27 -7.77
C ASP A 141 -15.35 11.88 -9.08
N GLY A 142 -14.61 11.36 -10.06
CA GLY A 142 -15.15 10.98 -11.37
C GLY A 142 -15.17 12.09 -12.42
N ALA A 143 -14.86 13.34 -12.09
CA ALA A 143 -14.75 14.43 -13.05
C ALA A 143 -13.30 14.63 -13.51
N SER A 144 -13.06 14.72 -14.82
CA SER A 144 -11.73 14.90 -15.40
C SER A 144 -11.31 16.37 -15.46
N TYR A 145 -10.07 16.64 -15.08
CA TYR A 145 -9.42 17.95 -15.08
C TYR A 145 -8.10 17.87 -15.85
N ALA A 146 -7.87 18.88 -16.71
CA ALA A 146 -6.61 19.02 -17.41
C ALA A 146 -5.50 19.46 -16.46
N LEU A 147 -4.28 19.00 -16.70
CA LEU A 147 -3.08 19.42 -16.00
C LEU A 147 -2.24 20.33 -16.89
N THR A 148 -2.12 21.60 -16.50
CA THR A 148 -1.30 22.58 -17.21
C THR A 148 0.08 22.70 -16.56
N ARG A 149 1.13 22.56 -17.36
CA ARG A 149 2.50 22.76 -16.89
C ARG A 149 2.76 24.23 -16.56
N ARG A 150 3.41 24.49 -15.42
CA ARG A 150 3.83 25.82 -15.00
C ARG A 150 5.33 25.99 -15.20
N GLY A 151 5.70 26.90 -16.09
CA GLY A 151 7.09 27.21 -16.43
C GLY A 151 7.84 26.02 -17.06
N ASN A 152 9.17 26.03 -16.92
CA ASN A 152 10.04 24.95 -17.41
C ASN A 152 10.16 23.79 -16.42
N GLU A 153 9.52 23.89 -15.26
CA GLU A 153 9.62 22.92 -14.19
C GLU A 153 8.70 21.72 -14.42
N LYS A 154 8.94 20.64 -13.67
CA LYS A 154 8.11 19.43 -13.65
C LYS A 154 6.92 19.62 -12.70
N LEU A 155 6.32 20.80 -12.78
CA LEU A 155 5.21 21.27 -11.95
C LEU A 155 3.96 21.40 -12.82
N LEU A 156 2.91 20.68 -12.45
CA LEU A 156 1.63 20.67 -13.14
C LEU A 156 0.55 21.23 -12.20
N ARG A 157 -0.36 22.03 -12.73
CA ARG A 157 -1.47 22.60 -11.99
C ARG A 157 -2.78 22.26 -12.69
N SER A 158 -3.78 21.80 -11.95
CA SER A 158 -5.12 21.55 -12.49
C SER A 158 -5.85 22.86 -12.81
N ASP A 159 -6.90 22.76 -13.62
CA ASP A 159 -7.96 23.77 -13.61
C ASP A 159 -8.69 23.78 -12.25
N PRO A 160 -9.42 24.86 -11.90
CA PRO A 160 -10.18 24.92 -10.67
C PRO A 160 -11.20 23.78 -10.57
N ILE A 161 -11.12 23.04 -9.47
CA ILE A 161 -12.04 21.96 -9.11
C ILE A 161 -13.25 22.59 -8.44
N ALA A 162 -14.44 22.23 -8.91
CA ALA A 162 -15.68 22.80 -8.40
C ALA A 162 -15.86 22.52 -6.89
N PRO A 163 -16.47 23.46 -6.15
CA PRO A 163 -16.89 23.22 -4.78
C PRO A 163 -17.79 22.00 -4.65
N ARG A 164 -17.79 21.36 -3.49
CA ARG A 164 -18.65 20.22 -3.19
C ARG A 164 -19.14 20.34 -1.75
N ALA A 165 -20.45 20.24 -1.57
CA ALA A 165 -21.05 20.17 -0.24
C ALA A 165 -20.77 18.81 0.42
N GLY A 166 -20.48 18.83 1.72
CA GLY A 166 -20.33 17.65 2.57
C GLY A 166 -18.89 17.27 2.88
N ASP A 167 -18.73 16.43 3.91
CA ASP A 167 -17.46 16.26 4.62
C ASP A 167 -16.71 14.97 4.23
N GLY A 168 -17.11 14.33 3.13
CA GLY A 168 -16.47 13.11 2.65
C GLY A 168 -15.07 13.36 2.09
N PRO A 169 -14.23 12.31 1.93
CA PRO A 169 -12.91 12.47 1.32
C PRO A 169 -13.05 12.91 -0.14
N THR A 170 -12.06 13.67 -0.61
CA THR A 170 -11.88 14.00 -2.02
C THR A 170 -11.04 12.91 -2.65
N ARG A 171 -11.63 12.17 -3.60
CA ARG A 171 -10.93 11.09 -4.31
C ARG A 171 -10.26 11.66 -5.53
N ILE A 172 -8.95 11.47 -5.62
CA ILE A 172 -8.14 11.99 -6.71
C ILE A 172 -7.45 10.82 -7.39
N THR A 173 -7.57 10.76 -8.71
CA THR A 173 -6.87 9.77 -9.52
C THR A 173 -5.98 10.51 -10.52
N LEU A 174 -4.67 10.35 -10.40
CA LEU A 174 -3.75 10.76 -11.46
C LEU A 174 -3.72 9.67 -12.53
N LYS A 175 -4.11 10.04 -13.76
CA LYS A 175 -4.04 9.16 -14.93
C LYS A 175 -2.68 9.30 -15.60
N VAL A 176 -1.96 8.18 -15.70
CA VAL A 176 -0.60 8.06 -16.25
C VAL A 176 -0.63 7.14 -17.48
N PRO A 177 -1.04 7.65 -18.65
CA PRO A 177 -1.35 6.82 -19.81
C PRO A 177 -0.12 6.16 -20.45
N HIS A 178 1.09 6.70 -20.24
CA HIS A 178 2.30 6.17 -20.87
C HIS A 178 3.22 5.52 -19.84
N LEU A 179 3.07 4.21 -19.71
CA LEU A 179 3.96 3.37 -18.93
C LEU A 179 5.17 2.92 -19.76
N HIS A 180 6.29 2.65 -19.09
CA HIS A 180 7.49 2.12 -19.72
C HIS A 180 8.20 1.13 -18.80
N SER A 181 8.98 0.22 -19.36
CA SER A 181 9.88 -0.63 -18.56
C SER A 181 11.33 -0.39 -18.97
N PRO A 182 12.25 -0.15 -18.02
CA PRO A 182 13.67 -0.07 -18.32
C PRO A 182 14.21 -1.36 -18.97
N SER A 183 13.66 -2.53 -18.61
CA SER A 183 14.03 -3.81 -19.21
C SER A 183 13.78 -3.91 -20.71
N ALA A 184 12.76 -3.22 -21.23
CA ALA A 184 12.51 -3.13 -22.68
C ALA A 184 13.64 -2.40 -23.43
N ARG A 185 14.52 -1.68 -22.72
CA ARG A 185 15.72 -1.02 -23.23
C ARG A 185 17.02 -1.73 -22.80
N GLY A 186 16.93 -2.98 -22.34
CA GLY A 186 18.07 -3.79 -21.96
C GLY A 186 18.62 -3.55 -20.55
N GLN A 187 17.89 -2.84 -19.68
CA GLN A 187 18.28 -2.67 -18.28
C GLN A 187 17.79 -3.83 -17.40
N ALA A 188 18.39 -3.99 -16.22
CA ALA A 188 18.01 -5.05 -15.29
C ALA A 188 16.66 -4.82 -14.59
N ASP A 189 16.22 -3.56 -14.48
CA ASP A 189 14.96 -3.20 -13.81
C ASP A 189 13.74 -3.61 -14.65
N LYS A 190 12.95 -4.54 -14.10
CA LYS A 190 11.77 -5.15 -14.73
C LYS A 190 10.46 -4.44 -14.38
N ARG A 191 10.48 -3.38 -13.58
CA ARG A 191 9.27 -2.66 -13.20
C ARG A 191 8.60 -2.01 -14.42
N THR A 192 7.30 -1.78 -14.30
CA THR A 192 6.50 -1.00 -15.26
C THR A 192 6.24 0.35 -14.63
N LEU A 193 6.94 1.37 -15.11
CA LEU A 193 7.05 2.68 -14.50
C LEU A 193 6.22 3.71 -15.29
N GLY A 194 5.47 4.54 -14.58
CA GLY A 194 4.82 5.74 -15.11
C GLY A 194 5.69 6.97 -14.92
N VAL A 195 5.25 7.88 -14.04
CA VAL A 195 5.98 9.11 -13.67
C VAL A 195 6.72 8.90 -12.34
N ALA A 196 7.77 9.68 -12.10
CA ALA A 196 8.39 9.76 -10.79
C ALA A 196 7.72 10.88 -9.99
N PHE A 197 6.83 10.52 -9.09
CA PHE A 197 6.08 11.41 -8.21
C PHE A 197 6.95 11.97 -7.09
N GLN A 198 6.83 13.28 -6.79
CA GLN A 198 7.43 13.88 -5.60
C GLN A 198 6.40 14.39 -4.61
N ARG A 199 5.37 15.10 -5.09
CA ARG A 199 4.42 15.78 -4.22
C ARG A 199 3.11 16.09 -4.93
N LEU A 200 2.01 15.99 -4.19
CA LEU A 200 0.70 16.52 -4.55
C LEU A 200 0.26 17.47 -3.44
N ARG A 201 -0.22 18.64 -3.84
CA ARG A 201 -0.77 19.66 -2.94
C ARG A 201 -2.14 20.09 -3.45
N ILE A 202 -3.07 20.28 -2.53
CA ILE A 202 -4.42 20.76 -2.77
C ILE A 202 -4.63 21.99 -1.91
N GLU A 203 -5.12 23.06 -2.50
CA GLU A 203 -5.42 24.30 -1.79
C GLU A 203 -6.51 25.07 -2.55
N ARG A 204 -7.05 26.11 -1.93
CA ARG A 204 -8.05 27.01 -2.55
C ARG A 204 -7.46 27.67 -3.80
N ALA A 205 -8.26 27.78 -4.85
CA ALA A 205 -7.84 28.12 -6.21
C ALA A 205 -7.36 29.58 -6.40
#